data_AF-A0A957SLA6-F1
#
_entry.id   AF-A0A957SLA6-F1
#
_cell.length_a   1.000
_cell.length_b   1.000
_cell.length_c   1.000
_cell.angle_alpha   90.00
_cell.angle_beta   90.00
_cell.angle_gamma   90.00
#
_symmetry.space_group_name_H-M   'P 1'
#
loop_
_entity.id
_entity.type
_entity.pdbx_description
1 polymer ?
#
loop_
_entity_poly.entity_id
_entity_poly.type
_entity_poly.pdbx_seq_one_letter_code
_entity_poly.pdbx_strand_id
1 'polypeptide(L)'
;EQGRHPTLESLAGALRTSDDTIANLLTAMQERELITLTAGNASLTTRGRDYALHIIRAHRLWESYLASKTGYDAADWHSQSEWREHELSPTDTNALAAELGHPRFDPHGDPIPTAEGEIVDRQDQQQLAQLRLNQPARIVHLEDEPQTVYAQLLAEGLHLGMQIIVIERTEQRIRFWGDGDEHVLAPLLANNVSVTPIQRDEVESGPFHSLDSLVRGESAQVTRISPRLQGAERRRLLDLGILPGTEIKAEMVSPSGDPTAYRVRGALIGLRKEQAAMIQIRPQGEPYQDEPQQDDNDAATFVHAQNGEVSAAKKGELA
;
A
#
# COMPACT_ATOMS: atom_id res chain seq x y z
N GLU A 1 -16.56 -10.88 9.85
CA GLU A 1 -16.25 -12.23 9.31
C GLU A 1 -15.58 -13.21 10.29
N GLN A 2 -15.25 -12.83 11.53
CA GLN A 2 -14.62 -13.76 12.50
C GLN A 2 -15.58 -14.73 13.23
N GLY A 3 -16.86 -14.80 12.84
CA GLY A 3 -17.86 -15.68 13.49
C GLY A 3 -18.18 -15.35 14.95
N ARG A 4 -17.69 -14.22 15.48
CA ARG A 4 -18.01 -13.72 16.83
C ARG A 4 -19.23 -12.82 16.76
N HIS A 5 -20.25 -13.14 17.55
CA HIS A 5 -21.39 -12.25 17.75
C HIS A 5 -21.02 -11.12 18.71
N PRO A 6 -21.41 -9.88 18.44
CA PRO A 6 -21.16 -8.78 19.36
C PRO A 6 -21.94 -8.99 20.66
N THR A 7 -21.24 -8.87 21.79
CA THR A 7 -21.86 -8.77 23.12
C THR A 7 -22.08 -7.30 23.48
N LEU A 8 -22.99 -7.04 24.42
CA LEU A 8 -23.24 -5.69 24.92
C LEU A 8 -21.95 -5.03 25.44
N GLU A 9 -21.17 -5.77 26.24
CA GLU A 9 -19.86 -5.33 26.75
C GLU A 9 -18.88 -5.01 25.62
N SER A 10 -18.83 -5.83 24.56
CA SER A 10 -17.93 -5.58 23.43
C SER A 10 -18.31 -4.32 22.65
N LEU A 11 -19.62 -4.06 22.50
CA LEU A 11 -20.13 -2.85 21.84
C LEU A 11 -19.91 -1.61 22.70
N ALA A 12 -20.15 -1.70 24.00
CA ALA A 12 -19.91 -0.62 24.96
C ALA A 12 -18.42 -0.24 25.00
N GLY A 13 -17.54 -1.25 25.01
CA GLY A 13 -16.09 -1.05 24.92
C GLY A 13 -15.65 -0.40 23.61
N ALA A 14 -16.15 -0.88 22.47
CA ALA A 14 -15.80 -0.33 21.15
C ALA A 14 -16.29 1.11 20.97
N LEU A 15 -17.55 1.39 21.33
CA LEU A 15 -18.17 2.72 21.19
C LEU A 15 -17.88 3.65 22.39
N ARG A 16 -17.07 3.18 23.35
CA ARG A 16 -16.68 3.91 24.57
C ARG A 16 -17.86 4.56 25.30
N THR A 17 -18.95 3.81 25.43
CA THR A 17 -20.21 4.28 26.04
C THR A 17 -20.73 3.27 27.07
N SER A 18 -21.80 3.61 27.78
CA SER A 18 -22.37 2.74 28.82
C SER A 18 -23.23 1.61 28.24
N ASP A 19 -23.27 0.49 28.96
CA ASP A 19 -24.14 -0.65 28.70
C ASP A 19 -25.60 -0.24 28.51
N ASP A 20 -26.13 0.65 29.36
CA ASP A 20 -27.50 1.17 29.24
C ASP A 20 -27.73 1.92 27.92
N THR A 21 -26.73 2.69 27.47
CA THR A 21 -26.80 3.42 26.19
C THR A 21 -26.83 2.45 25.02
N ILE A 22 -25.99 1.41 25.04
CA ILE A 22 -25.99 0.35 24.03
C ILE A 22 -27.31 -0.41 24.02
N ALA A 23 -27.85 -0.78 25.18
CA ALA A 23 -29.12 -1.50 25.27
C ALA A 23 -30.27 -0.70 24.64
N ASN A 24 -30.34 0.61 24.91
CA ASN A 24 -31.31 1.51 24.31
C ASN A 24 -31.12 1.62 22.78
N LEU A 25 -29.87 1.73 22.32
CA LEU A 25 -29.55 1.82 20.89
C LEU A 25 -29.92 0.52 20.15
N LEU A 26 -29.60 -0.64 20.70
CA LEU A 26 -30.00 -1.94 20.13
C LEU A 26 -31.52 -2.08 20.06
N THR A 27 -32.24 -1.63 21.10
CA THR A 27 -33.71 -1.62 21.09
C THR A 27 -34.26 -0.75 19.96
N ALA A 28 -33.75 0.48 19.81
CA ALA A 28 -34.14 1.39 18.73
C ALA A 28 -33.80 0.85 17.33
N MET A 29 -32.66 0.17 17.17
CA MET A 29 -32.27 -0.50 15.93
C MET A 29 -33.21 -1.67 15.60
N GLN A 30 -33.65 -2.44 16.61
CA GLN A 30 -34.59 -3.54 16.43
C GLN A 30 -35.98 -3.03 16.02
N GLU A 31 -36.48 -1.96 16.66
CA GLU A 31 -37.76 -1.33 16.29
C GLU A 31 -37.77 -0.82 14.84
N ARG A 32 -36.60 -0.48 14.30
CA ARG A 32 -36.40 -0.06 12.90
C ARG A 32 -36.10 -1.24 11.95
N GLU A 33 -36.17 -2.47 12.46
CA GLU A 33 -35.91 -3.70 11.71
C GLU A 33 -34.49 -3.77 11.12
N LEU A 34 -33.52 -3.09 11.73
CA LEU A 34 -32.11 -3.13 11.31
C LEU A 34 -31.36 -4.32 11.91
N ILE A 35 -31.81 -4.81 13.06
CA ILE A 35 -31.22 -5.97 13.74
C ILE A 35 -32.30 -6.94 14.22
N THR A 36 -31.87 -8.18 14.47
CA THR A 36 -32.59 -9.16 15.26
C THR A 36 -31.78 -9.49 16.52
N LEU A 37 -32.44 -9.52 17.68
CA LEU A 37 -31.85 -10.01 18.93
C LEU A 37 -32.30 -11.44 19.20
N THR A 38 -31.36 -12.39 19.29
CA THR A 38 -31.63 -13.78 19.64
C THR A 38 -30.76 -14.18 20.83
N ALA A 39 -31.38 -14.53 21.96
CA ALA A 39 -30.68 -14.93 23.20
C ALA A 39 -29.58 -13.94 23.64
N GLY A 40 -29.81 -12.63 23.46
CA GLY A 40 -28.86 -11.58 23.83
C GLY A 40 -27.81 -11.24 22.76
N ASN A 41 -27.76 -11.98 21.65
CA ASN A 41 -26.86 -11.70 20.53
C ASN A 41 -27.58 -10.86 19.46
N ALA A 42 -26.96 -9.74 19.07
CA ALA A 42 -27.42 -8.92 17.96
C ALA A 42 -26.90 -9.45 16.63
N SER A 43 -27.73 -9.40 15.59
CA SER A 43 -27.34 -9.70 14.20
C SER A 43 -28.08 -8.75 13.26
N LEU A 44 -27.38 -8.27 12.22
CA LEU A 44 -28.00 -7.41 11.21
C LEU A 44 -29.07 -8.17 10.43
N THR A 45 -30.20 -7.52 10.16
CA THR A 45 -31.14 -7.97 9.12
C THR A 45 -30.54 -7.69 7.74
N THR A 46 -31.18 -8.16 6.67
CA THR A 46 -30.80 -7.76 5.30
C THR A 46 -30.79 -6.23 5.15
N ARG A 47 -31.86 -5.56 5.60
CA ARG A 47 -31.96 -4.10 5.57
C ARG A 47 -30.87 -3.42 6.40
N GLY A 48 -30.57 -3.95 7.59
CA GLY A 48 -29.49 -3.42 8.42
C GLY A 48 -28.12 -3.62 7.80
N ARG A 49 -27.89 -4.75 7.12
CA ARG A 49 -26.66 -5.01 6.37
C ARG A 49 -26.50 -4.04 5.21
N ASP A 50 -27.54 -3.84 4.39
CA ASP A 50 -27.50 -2.91 3.27
C ASP A 50 -27.24 -1.48 3.74
N TYR A 51 -27.89 -1.07 4.84
CA TYR A 51 -27.67 0.25 5.44
C TYR A 51 -26.25 0.42 5.98
N ALA A 52 -25.71 -0.59 6.69
CA ALA A 52 -24.34 -0.55 7.20
C ALA A 52 -23.31 -0.50 6.07
N LEU A 53 -23.52 -1.26 5.00
CA LEU A 53 -22.64 -1.26 3.83
C LEU A 53 -22.68 0.08 3.09
N HIS A 54 -23.85 0.73 3.02
CA HIS A 54 -23.97 2.09 2.48
C HIS A 54 -23.16 3.10 3.30
N ILE A 55 -23.27 3.06 4.63
CA ILE A 55 -22.48 3.94 5.51
C ILE A 55 -20.98 3.72 5.30
N ILE A 56 -20.51 2.48 5.34
CA ILE A 56 -19.09 2.14 5.13
C ILE A 56 -18.61 2.62 3.75
N ARG A 57 -19.42 2.41 2.70
CA ARG A 57 -19.10 2.90 1.35
C ARG A 57 -19.00 4.42 1.30
N ALA A 58 -19.94 5.13 1.93
CA ALA A 58 -19.95 6.58 1.98
C ALA A 58 -18.72 7.12 2.73
N HIS A 59 -18.40 6.57 3.90
CA HIS A 59 -17.23 6.92 4.70
C HIS A 59 -15.94 6.80 3.89
N ARG A 60 -15.66 5.60 3.37
CA ARG A 60 -14.43 5.28 2.64
C ARG A 60 -14.25 6.09 1.35
N LEU A 61 -15.35 6.38 0.64
CA LEU A 61 -15.31 7.27 -0.52
C LEU A 61 -15.01 8.72 -0.11
N TRP A 62 -15.43 9.13 1.08
CA TRP A 62 -15.19 10.47 1.55
C TRP A 62 -13.77 10.68 2.03
N GLU A 63 -13.18 9.71 2.71
CA GLU A 63 -11.74 9.68 2.97
C GLU A 63 -10.94 9.74 1.66
N SER A 64 -11.35 8.95 0.65
CA SER A 64 -10.75 8.97 -0.68
C SER A 64 -10.83 10.35 -1.35
N TYR A 65 -11.95 11.06 -1.16
CA TYR A 65 -12.10 12.43 -1.62
C TYR A 65 -11.19 13.39 -0.85
N LEU A 66 -11.15 13.28 0.47
CA LEU A 66 -10.31 14.16 1.29
C LEU A 66 -8.83 14.00 0.90
N ALA A 67 -8.36 12.76 0.83
CA ALA A 67 -7.00 12.43 0.42
C ALA A 67 -6.66 12.95 -0.98
N SER A 68 -7.59 12.84 -1.94
CA SER A 68 -7.30 13.17 -3.35
C SER A 68 -7.57 14.63 -3.73
N LYS A 69 -8.45 15.34 -3.01
CA LYS A 69 -8.96 16.66 -3.41
C LYS A 69 -8.68 17.80 -2.43
N THR A 70 -8.38 17.52 -1.16
CA THR A 70 -8.50 18.57 -0.11
C THR A 70 -7.25 18.90 0.70
N GLY A 71 -6.15 18.16 0.57
CA GLY A 71 -4.89 18.50 1.25
C GLY A 71 -4.93 18.44 2.78
N TYR A 72 -6.00 17.89 3.38
CA TYR A 72 -6.02 17.52 4.79
C TYR A 72 -4.96 16.46 5.08
N ASP A 73 -4.44 16.48 6.30
CA ASP A 73 -3.50 15.47 6.78
C ASP A 73 -4.18 14.09 6.84
N ALA A 74 -3.41 13.04 6.55
CA ALA A 74 -3.90 11.67 6.57
C ALA A 74 -4.48 11.27 7.93
N ALA A 75 -3.91 11.77 9.03
CA ALA A 75 -4.41 11.52 10.38
C ALA A 75 -5.80 12.11 10.65
N ASP A 76 -6.25 13.07 9.84
CA ASP A 76 -7.52 13.77 10.03
C ASP A 76 -8.67 13.23 9.15
N TRP A 77 -8.37 12.44 8.09
CA TRP A 77 -9.37 11.99 7.11
C TRP A 77 -10.57 11.29 7.73
N HIS A 78 -10.33 10.35 8.66
CA HIS A 78 -11.37 9.61 9.37
C HIS A 78 -12.32 10.55 10.13
N SER A 79 -11.77 11.40 11.01
CA SER A 79 -12.55 12.32 11.83
C SER A 79 -13.36 13.34 11.01
N GLN A 80 -12.85 13.76 9.86
CA GLN A 80 -13.56 14.64 8.94
C GLN A 80 -14.63 13.93 8.13
N SER A 81 -14.58 12.60 8.02
CA SER A 81 -15.52 11.79 7.24
C SER A 81 -16.74 11.35 8.05
N GLU A 82 -16.57 11.07 9.36
CA GLU A 82 -17.63 10.60 10.26
C GLU A 82 -18.94 11.40 10.18
N TRP A 83 -18.88 12.73 10.13
CA TRP A 83 -20.10 13.55 10.10
C TRP A 83 -20.80 13.56 8.74
N ARG A 84 -20.05 13.29 7.67
CA ARG A 84 -20.50 13.43 6.28
C ARG A 84 -21.06 12.15 5.71
N GLU A 85 -20.63 11.00 6.21
CA GLU A 85 -21.10 9.68 5.75
C GLU A 85 -22.62 9.54 5.89
N HIS A 86 -23.21 10.14 6.93
CA HIS A 86 -24.64 10.10 7.21
C HIS A 86 -25.47 11.06 6.34
N GLU A 87 -24.83 12.03 5.69
CA GLU A 87 -25.51 13.02 4.83
C GLU A 87 -25.68 12.51 3.39
N LEU A 88 -24.87 11.55 2.97
CA LEU A 88 -24.83 11.08 1.58
C LEU A 88 -25.96 10.08 1.29
N SER A 89 -26.82 10.43 0.34
CA SER A 89 -27.77 9.48 -0.24
C SER A 89 -27.04 8.47 -1.13
N PRO A 90 -27.60 7.28 -1.41
CA PRO A 90 -27.00 6.32 -2.35
C PRO A 90 -26.69 6.91 -3.74
N THR A 91 -27.50 7.88 -4.19
CA THR A 91 -27.27 8.56 -5.47
C THR A 91 -26.04 9.46 -5.40
N ASP A 92 -25.90 10.23 -4.31
CA ASP A 92 -24.77 11.12 -4.09
C ASP A 92 -23.48 10.33 -3.88
N THR A 93 -23.53 9.22 -3.13
CA THR A 93 -22.41 8.29 -2.96
C THR A 93 -21.93 7.73 -4.30
N ASN A 94 -22.85 7.39 -5.21
CA ASN A 94 -22.49 6.91 -6.55
C ASN A 94 -21.91 8.01 -7.44
N ALA A 95 -22.41 9.23 -7.35
CA ALA A 95 -21.85 10.38 -8.04
C ALA A 95 -20.42 10.68 -7.55
N LEU A 96 -20.20 10.63 -6.23
CA LEU A 96 -18.87 10.76 -5.61
C LEU A 96 -17.91 9.67 -6.07
N ALA A 97 -18.37 8.40 -6.07
CA ALA A 97 -17.57 7.29 -6.58
C ALA A 97 -17.16 7.50 -8.05
N ALA A 98 -18.08 7.98 -8.89
CA ALA A 98 -17.79 8.29 -10.29
C ALA A 98 -16.78 9.45 -10.43
N GLU A 99 -16.90 10.50 -9.62
CA GLU A 99 -15.95 11.62 -9.62
C GLU A 99 -14.52 11.17 -9.23
N LEU A 100 -14.42 10.19 -8.33
CA LEU A 100 -13.15 9.60 -7.89
C LEU A 100 -12.61 8.53 -8.86
N GLY A 101 -13.33 8.21 -9.94
CA GLY A 101 -12.92 7.19 -10.91
C GLY A 101 -13.17 5.75 -10.46
N HIS A 102 -14.20 5.53 -9.65
CA HIS A 102 -14.60 4.23 -9.09
C HIS A 102 -13.46 3.51 -8.35
N PRO A 103 -12.91 4.12 -7.27
CA PRO A 103 -11.87 3.48 -6.48
C PRO A 103 -12.39 2.18 -5.86
N ARG A 104 -11.54 1.16 -5.83
CA ARG A 104 -11.83 -0.14 -5.19
C ARG A 104 -11.41 -0.19 -3.73
N PHE A 105 -10.47 0.65 -3.34
CA PHE A 105 -9.91 0.74 -2.00
C PHE A 105 -9.84 2.20 -1.60
N ASP A 106 -9.97 2.47 -0.32
CA ASP A 106 -9.76 3.79 0.25
C ASP A 106 -8.26 4.12 0.44
N PRO A 107 -7.90 5.29 0.99
CA PRO A 107 -6.51 5.67 1.23
C PRO A 107 -5.77 4.84 2.28
N HIS A 108 -6.50 4.10 3.13
CA HIS A 108 -5.97 3.23 4.17
C HIS A 108 -5.74 1.81 3.65
N GLY A 109 -6.37 1.46 2.51
CA GLY A 109 -6.21 0.21 1.79
C GLY A 109 -7.41 -0.72 1.96
N ASP A 110 -8.47 -0.22 2.55
CA ASP A 110 -9.67 -0.92 2.95
C ASP A 110 -10.65 -1.00 1.75
N PRO A 111 -11.32 -2.15 1.53
CA PRO A 111 -12.12 -2.37 0.32
C PRO A 111 -13.40 -1.53 0.33
N ILE A 112 -13.65 -0.74 -0.70
CA ILE A 112 -14.88 0.06 -0.79
C ILE A 112 -16.03 -0.87 -1.25
N PRO A 113 -17.10 -1.06 -0.45
CA PRO A 113 -18.25 -1.87 -0.87
C PRO A 113 -18.84 -1.34 -2.17
N THR A 114 -19.34 -2.19 -3.06
CA THR A 114 -20.03 -1.77 -4.29
C THR A 114 -21.38 -1.12 -4.00
N ALA A 115 -22.05 -0.58 -5.02
CA ALA A 115 -23.41 -0.05 -4.87
C ALA A 115 -24.42 -1.14 -4.45
N GLU A 116 -24.12 -2.39 -4.79
CA GLU A 116 -24.88 -3.59 -4.46
C GLU A 116 -24.47 -4.17 -3.09
N GLY A 117 -23.48 -3.56 -2.41
CA GLY A 117 -23.00 -4.02 -1.10
C GLY A 117 -22.01 -5.19 -1.16
N GLU A 118 -21.43 -5.48 -2.32
CA GLU A 118 -20.38 -6.50 -2.43
C GLU A 118 -19.04 -5.94 -1.92
N ILE A 119 -18.36 -6.69 -1.06
CA ILE A 119 -17.00 -6.37 -0.60
C ILE A 119 -16.04 -7.36 -1.25
N VAL A 120 -15.00 -6.84 -1.90
CA VAL A 120 -13.97 -7.66 -2.55
C VAL A 120 -12.66 -7.49 -1.79
N ASP A 121 -12.41 -8.42 -0.88
CA ASP A 121 -11.18 -8.45 -0.08
C ASP A 121 -9.96 -8.88 -0.88
N ARG A 122 -8.78 -8.46 -0.41
CA ARG A 122 -7.50 -9.00 -0.89
C ARG A 122 -7.26 -10.38 -0.26
N GLN A 123 -7.22 -11.42 -1.07
CA GLN A 123 -7.07 -12.80 -0.58
C GLN A 123 -5.63 -13.16 -0.16
N ASP A 124 -4.65 -12.34 -0.55
CA ASP A 124 -3.22 -12.62 -0.41
C ASP A 124 -2.52 -11.73 0.62
N GLN A 125 -3.28 -11.01 1.45
CA GLN A 125 -2.73 -10.18 2.52
C GLN A 125 -2.50 -10.97 3.81
N GLN A 126 -1.46 -10.59 4.54
CA GLN A 126 -1.16 -11.05 5.90
C GLN A 126 -0.68 -9.88 6.75
N GLN A 127 -0.71 -10.00 8.07
CA GLN A 127 -0.11 -8.99 8.95
C GLN A 127 1.40 -8.95 8.74
N LEU A 128 2.00 -7.75 8.76
CA LEU A 128 3.46 -7.56 8.76
C LEU A 128 4.10 -8.35 9.89
N ALA A 129 3.43 -8.39 11.05
CA ALA A 129 3.87 -9.19 12.17
C ALA A 129 4.02 -10.69 11.84
N GLN A 130 3.37 -11.21 10.80
CA GLN A 130 3.41 -12.61 10.40
C GLN A 130 4.31 -12.86 9.17
N LEU A 131 4.78 -11.81 8.52
CA LEU A 131 5.63 -11.90 7.33
C LEU A 131 6.93 -12.67 7.63
N ARG A 132 7.36 -13.51 6.67
CA ARG A 132 8.57 -14.32 6.81
C ARG A 132 9.82 -13.45 6.66
N LEU A 133 10.89 -13.81 7.37
CA LEU A 133 12.19 -13.16 7.24
C LEU A 133 12.70 -13.25 5.80
N ASN A 134 13.28 -12.16 5.31
CA ASN A 134 13.85 -12.01 3.96
C ASN A 134 12.84 -12.25 2.82
N GLN A 135 11.54 -12.27 3.12
CA GLN A 135 10.47 -12.28 2.14
C GLN A 135 10.07 -10.85 1.85
N PRO A 136 10.20 -10.39 0.59
CA PRO A 136 9.70 -9.09 0.23
C PRO A 136 8.17 -9.05 0.21
N ALA A 137 7.63 -7.91 0.61
CA ALA A 137 6.20 -7.66 0.57
C ALA A 137 5.91 -6.18 0.29
N ARG A 138 4.66 -5.89 -0.02
CA ARG A 138 4.14 -4.54 -0.20
C ARG A 138 3.10 -4.26 0.86
N ILE A 139 3.16 -3.11 1.52
CA ILE A 139 2.09 -2.64 2.40
C ILE A 139 0.85 -2.37 1.56
N VAL A 140 -0.25 -3.05 1.88
CA VAL A 140 -1.53 -2.93 1.16
C VAL A 140 -2.66 -2.39 2.02
N HIS A 141 -2.53 -2.46 3.34
CA HIS A 141 -3.48 -1.87 4.28
C HIS A 141 -2.79 -1.40 5.57
N LEU A 142 -3.25 -0.27 6.12
CA LEU A 142 -2.87 0.28 7.42
C LEU A 142 -4.17 0.52 8.20
N GLU A 143 -4.32 -0.10 9.37
CA GLU A 143 -5.50 0.16 10.22
C GLU A 143 -5.51 1.62 10.65
N ASP A 144 -6.64 2.29 10.44
CA ASP A 144 -6.92 3.67 10.82
C ASP A 144 -7.29 3.82 12.31
N GLU A 145 -7.73 2.71 12.94
CA GLU A 145 -8.04 2.64 14.36
C GLU A 145 -7.11 1.71 15.17
N PRO A 146 -6.72 2.11 16.39
CA PRO A 146 -6.98 3.42 17.01
C PRO A 146 -6.12 4.52 16.37
N GLN A 147 -6.67 5.73 16.27
CA GLN A 147 -6.02 6.89 15.61
C GLN A 147 -4.59 7.17 16.10
N THR A 148 -4.30 6.92 17.38
CA THR A 148 -2.94 7.09 17.93
C THR A 148 -1.93 6.10 17.36
N VAL A 149 -2.35 4.87 17.06
CA VAL A 149 -1.51 3.87 16.40
C VAL A 149 -1.32 4.25 14.93
N TYR A 150 -2.39 4.62 14.23
CA TYR A 150 -2.29 5.06 12.85
C TYR A 150 -1.35 6.27 12.68
N ALA A 151 -1.49 7.30 13.52
CA ALA A 151 -0.62 8.46 13.52
C ALA A 151 0.86 8.09 13.77
N GLN A 152 1.13 7.11 14.65
CA GLN A 152 2.50 6.62 14.85
C GLN A 152 3.02 5.90 13.60
N LEU A 153 2.24 5.05 12.95
CA LEU A 153 2.66 4.36 11.72
C LEU A 153 3.02 5.37 10.61
N LEU A 154 2.23 6.44 10.47
CA LEU A 154 2.55 7.54 9.55
C LEU A 154 3.82 8.30 9.95
N ALA A 155 4.03 8.54 11.25
CA ALA A 155 5.23 9.22 11.77
C ALA A 155 6.51 8.40 11.53
N GLU A 156 6.42 7.07 11.60
CA GLU A 156 7.48 6.13 11.19
C GLU A 156 7.66 6.11 9.65
N GLY A 157 6.80 6.80 8.90
CA GLY A 157 6.88 6.91 7.45
C GLY A 157 6.25 5.76 6.68
N LEU A 158 5.49 4.88 7.33
CA LEU A 158 4.78 3.79 6.65
C LEU A 158 3.62 4.34 5.83
N HIS A 159 3.42 3.75 4.65
CA HIS A 159 2.32 4.12 3.76
C HIS A 159 1.96 2.97 2.82
N LEU A 160 0.79 3.07 2.20
CA LEU A 160 0.37 2.14 1.16
C LEU A 160 1.37 2.08 0.00
N GLY A 161 1.59 0.87 -0.50
CA GLY A 161 2.49 0.58 -1.60
C GLY A 161 3.98 0.55 -1.22
N MET A 162 4.34 0.87 0.02
CA MET A 162 5.72 0.73 0.50
C MET A 162 6.17 -0.72 0.35
N GLN A 163 7.31 -0.93 -0.31
CA GLN A 163 7.94 -2.25 -0.40
C GLN A 163 8.86 -2.43 0.78
N ILE A 164 8.78 -3.60 1.41
CA ILE A 164 9.51 -3.90 2.63
C ILE A 164 10.15 -5.28 2.61
N ILE A 165 11.21 -5.45 3.39
CA ILE A 165 11.85 -6.75 3.66
C ILE A 165 12.15 -6.85 5.14
N VAL A 166 11.56 -7.83 5.83
CA VAL A 166 11.84 -8.08 7.25
C VAL A 166 13.20 -8.74 7.40
N ILE A 167 14.09 -8.13 8.19
CA ILE A 167 15.45 -8.61 8.46
C ILE A 167 15.60 -9.25 9.84
N GLU A 168 14.79 -8.83 10.81
CA GLU A 168 14.84 -9.35 12.17
C GLU A 168 13.43 -9.43 12.75
N ARG A 169 13.14 -10.51 13.47
CA ARG A 169 11.90 -10.67 14.23
C ARG A 169 12.20 -11.30 15.58
N THR A 170 11.75 -10.62 16.63
CA THR A 170 11.82 -11.06 18.02
C THR A 170 10.45 -10.84 18.69
N GLU A 171 10.30 -11.25 19.94
CA GLU A 171 9.08 -10.97 20.72
C GLU A 171 8.89 -9.48 21.04
N GLN A 172 9.95 -8.67 20.98
CA GLN A 172 9.92 -7.26 21.36
C GLN A 172 9.91 -6.30 20.18
N ARG A 173 10.47 -6.71 19.04
CA ARG A 173 10.61 -5.87 17.85
C ARG A 173 10.63 -6.66 16.55
N ILE A 174 10.24 -5.98 15.49
CA ILE A 174 10.36 -6.37 14.09
C ILE A 174 11.16 -5.28 13.40
N ARG A 175 12.27 -5.65 12.77
CA ARG A 175 13.10 -4.73 11.96
C ARG A 175 12.93 -5.08 10.50
N PHE A 176 12.71 -4.06 9.67
CA PHE A 176 12.55 -4.23 8.24
C PHE A 176 13.13 -3.03 7.47
N TRP A 177 13.61 -3.30 6.27
CA TRP A 177 13.95 -2.24 5.31
C TRP A 177 12.69 -1.80 4.58
N GLY A 178 12.54 -0.50 4.33
CA GLY A 178 11.45 0.07 3.53
C GLY A 178 11.81 1.44 2.99
N ASP A 179 11.59 1.66 1.69
CA ASP A 179 11.92 2.91 0.98
C ASP A 179 13.37 3.45 1.19
N GLY A 180 14.30 2.58 1.59
CA GLY A 180 15.73 2.92 1.76
C GLY A 180 16.15 3.20 3.19
N ASP A 181 15.21 3.17 4.13
CA ASP A 181 15.46 3.32 5.55
C ASP A 181 15.19 2.02 6.30
N GLU A 182 15.85 1.89 7.44
CA GLU A 182 15.57 0.82 8.40
C GLU A 182 14.48 1.28 9.39
N HIS A 183 13.46 0.44 9.54
CA HIS A 183 12.31 0.66 10.41
C HIS A 183 12.27 -0.36 11.54
N VAL A 184 11.82 0.05 12.72
CA VAL A 184 11.67 -0.81 13.89
C VAL A 184 10.30 -0.63 14.52
N LEU A 185 9.47 -1.69 14.48
CA LEU A 185 8.14 -1.68 15.11
C LEU A 185 8.05 -2.73 16.22
N ALA A 186 7.30 -2.42 17.28
CA ALA A 186 6.86 -3.46 18.20
C ALA A 186 5.83 -4.37 17.49
N PRO A 187 5.76 -5.69 17.82
CA PRO A 187 4.83 -6.60 17.16
C PRO A 187 3.36 -6.16 17.21
N LEU A 188 2.95 -5.47 18.27
CA LEU A 188 1.60 -4.92 18.39
C LEU A 188 1.30 -3.86 17.33
N LEU A 189 2.24 -2.95 17.02
CA LEU A 189 2.08 -1.98 15.94
C LEU A 189 2.08 -2.67 14.57
N ALA A 190 2.97 -3.65 14.37
CA ALA A 190 3.07 -4.40 13.12
C ALA A 190 1.81 -5.26 12.81
N ASN A 191 0.96 -5.55 13.79
CA ASN A 191 -0.34 -6.20 13.55
C ASN A 191 -1.35 -5.28 12.85
N ASN A 192 -1.14 -3.96 12.90
CA ASN A 192 -1.99 -2.95 12.25
C ASN A 192 -1.52 -2.62 10.83
N VAL A 193 -0.57 -3.39 10.30
CA VAL A 193 -0.02 -3.24 8.95
C VAL A 193 -0.26 -4.55 8.23
N SER A 194 -1.00 -4.53 7.13
CA SER A 194 -1.17 -5.70 6.27
C SER A 194 -0.38 -5.56 4.99
N VAL A 195 0.22 -6.67 4.58
CA VAL A 195 1.18 -6.76 3.49
C VAL A 195 0.84 -7.92 2.58
N THR A 196 1.09 -7.76 1.28
CA THR A 196 1.03 -8.83 0.30
C THR A 196 2.45 -9.20 -0.13
N PRO A 197 2.88 -10.47 -0.03
CA PRO A 197 4.16 -10.91 -0.57
C PRO A 197 4.30 -10.61 -2.05
N ILE A 198 5.48 -10.18 -2.47
CA ILE A 198 5.80 -9.94 -3.88
C ILE A 198 6.98 -10.81 -4.30
N GLN A 199 7.19 -11.01 -5.59
CA GLN A 199 8.35 -11.77 -6.07
C GLN A 199 9.62 -10.93 -5.88
N ARG A 200 10.76 -11.56 -5.56
CA ARG A 200 12.03 -10.83 -5.34
C ARG A 200 12.47 -10.01 -6.55
N ASP A 201 12.14 -10.46 -7.76
CA ASP A 201 12.48 -9.77 -9.00
C ASP A 201 11.65 -8.48 -9.19
N GLU A 202 10.54 -8.33 -8.45
CA GLU A 202 9.72 -7.11 -8.38
C GLU A 202 10.19 -6.14 -7.28
N VAL A 203 11.19 -6.56 -6.50
CA VAL A 203 11.74 -5.79 -5.39
C VAL A 203 13.06 -5.24 -5.88
N GLU A 204 13.00 -4.02 -6.39
CA GLU A 204 14.19 -3.30 -6.80
C GLU A 204 15.10 -3.18 -5.57
N SER A 205 16.14 -4.00 -5.58
CA SER A 205 17.12 -4.12 -4.51
C SER A 205 18.21 -3.08 -4.77
N GLY A 206 18.36 -2.12 -3.88
CA GLY A 206 19.49 -1.19 -3.89
C GLY A 206 19.26 0.01 -2.97
N PRO A 207 20.32 0.70 -2.52
CA PRO A 207 20.19 1.99 -1.87
C PRO A 207 19.44 2.93 -2.83
N PHE A 208 18.22 3.34 -2.47
CA PHE A 208 17.44 4.24 -3.29
C PHE A 208 18.14 5.59 -3.35
N HIS A 209 18.55 6.02 -4.54
CA HIS A 209 19.03 7.39 -4.74
C HIS A 209 17.80 8.28 -4.89
N SER A 210 17.60 9.16 -3.91
CA SER A 210 16.58 10.19 -3.97
C SER A 210 17.04 11.35 -4.84
N LEU A 211 16.12 12.07 -5.46
CA LEU A 211 16.48 13.20 -6.32
C LEU A 211 17.17 14.33 -5.54
N ASP A 212 16.93 14.45 -4.23
CA ASP A 212 17.61 15.44 -3.37
C ASP A 212 19.09 15.11 -3.10
N SER A 213 19.52 13.86 -3.33
CA SER A 213 20.94 13.50 -3.24
C SER A 213 21.74 13.85 -4.51
N LEU A 214 21.07 14.27 -5.59
CA LEU A 214 21.72 14.55 -6.88
C LEU A 214 22.56 15.84 -6.80
N VAL A 215 23.86 15.74 -7.08
CA VAL A 215 24.77 16.88 -7.01
C VAL A 215 24.65 17.73 -8.27
N ARG A 216 24.90 19.03 -8.16
CA ARG A 216 24.88 19.98 -9.28
C ARG A 216 25.70 19.46 -10.46
N GLY A 217 25.05 19.34 -11.61
CA GLY A 217 25.65 18.89 -12.86
C GLY A 217 25.40 17.41 -13.17
N GLU A 218 24.98 16.61 -12.19
CA GLU A 218 24.64 15.20 -12.39
C GLU A 218 23.26 15.05 -13.04
N SER A 219 23.15 14.01 -13.87
CA SER A 219 21.91 13.56 -14.48
C SER A 219 21.52 12.20 -13.90
N ALA A 220 20.22 11.97 -13.80
CA ALA A 220 19.66 10.70 -13.39
C ALA A 220 18.33 10.46 -14.10
N GLN A 221 17.94 9.20 -14.21
CA GLN A 221 16.63 8.83 -14.73
C GLN A 221 15.66 8.63 -13.58
N VAL A 222 14.48 9.26 -13.62
CA VAL A 222 13.42 8.99 -12.64
C VAL A 222 12.99 7.54 -12.78
N THR A 223 13.06 6.78 -11.69
CA THR A 223 12.54 5.41 -11.63
C THR A 223 11.12 5.41 -11.10
N ARG A 224 10.86 6.18 -10.03
CA ARG A 224 9.57 6.17 -9.33
C ARG A 224 9.28 7.53 -8.68
N ILE A 225 8.00 7.83 -8.51
CA ILE A 225 7.52 8.88 -7.62
C ILE A 225 6.85 8.18 -6.45
N SER A 226 7.25 8.52 -5.22
CA SER A 226 6.74 7.89 -4.01
C SER A 226 5.21 7.99 -3.96
N PRO A 227 4.49 6.90 -3.62
CA PRO A 227 3.04 6.93 -3.44
C PRO A 227 2.61 7.78 -2.23
N ARG A 228 3.55 8.23 -1.39
CA ARG A 228 3.30 9.25 -0.34
C ARG A 228 2.83 10.58 -0.93
N LEU A 229 3.30 10.90 -2.13
CA LEU A 229 3.00 12.14 -2.80
C LEU A 229 1.69 11.95 -3.57
N GLN A 230 0.57 12.40 -2.98
CA GLN A 230 -0.79 12.22 -3.49
C GLN A 230 -1.45 13.54 -3.94
N GLY A 231 -2.68 13.47 -4.43
CA GLY A 231 -3.51 14.64 -4.70
C GLY A 231 -2.92 15.65 -5.69
N ALA A 232 -3.07 16.94 -5.36
CA ALA A 232 -2.68 18.07 -6.23
C ALA A 232 -1.17 18.11 -6.49
N GLU A 233 -0.36 17.75 -5.50
CA GLU A 233 1.09 17.77 -5.62
C GLU A 233 1.59 16.74 -6.61
N ARG A 234 1.03 15.52 -6.56
CA ARG A 234 1.35 14.45 -7.51
C ARG A 234 1.00 14.86 -8.93
N ARG A 235 -0.21 15.38 -9.10
CA ARG A 235 -0.70 15.83 -10.42
C ARG A 235 0.22 16.90 -10.99
N ARG A 236 0.62 17.87 -10.16
CA ARG A 236 1.59 18.91 -10.55
C ARG A 236 2.92 18.32 -11.01
N LEU A 237 3.50 17.35 -10.30
CA LEU A 237 4.77 16.72 -10.74
C LEU A 237 4.62 16.03 -12.09
N LEU A 238 3.51 15.32 -12.31
CA LEU A 238 3.23 14.66 -13.59
C LEU A 238 3.02 15.67 -14.72
N ASP A 239 2.27 16.74 -14.48
CA ASP A 239 2.03 17.83 -15.46
C ASP A 239 3.34 18.54 -15.83
N LEU A 240 4.27 18.60 -14.88
CA LEU A 240 5.63 19.11 -15.04
C LEU A 240 6.57 18.13 -15.77
N GLY A 241 6.10 16.93 -16.13
CA GLY A 241 6.85 15.94 -16.90
C GLY A 241 7.78 15.05 -16.08
N ILE A 242 7.71 15.12 -14.74
CA ILE A 242 8.42 14.22 -13.84
C ILE A 242 7.64 12.91 -13.83
N LEU A 243 8.16 11.91 -14.54
CA LEU A 243 7.54 10.62 -14.80
C LEU A 243 8.63 9.55 -14.78
N PRO A 244 8.32 8.28 -14.44
CA PRO A 244 9.24 7.17 -14.65
C PRO A 244 9.80 7.17 -16.08
N GLY A 245 11.13 7.02 -16.19
CA GLY A 245 11.88 7.08 -17.44
C GLY A 245 12.35 8.49 -17.85
N THR A 246 11.83 9.56 -17.25
CA THR A 246 12.26 10.93 -17.56
C THR A 246 13.68 11.19 -17.04
N GLU A 247 14.55 11.70 -17.92
CA GLU A 247 15.87 12.22 -17.54
C GLU A 247 15.72 13.56 -16.80
N ILE A 248 16.39 13.66 -15.65
CA ILE A 248 16.41 14.84 -14.79
C ILE A 248 17.86 15.20 -14.46
N LYS A 249 18.19 16.48 -14.54
CA LYS A 249 19.52 17.01 -14.23
C LYS A 249 19.45 18.08 -13.15
N ALA A 250 20.29 17.98 -12.10
CA ALA A 250 20.40 19.04 -11.10
C ALA A 250 21.19 20.23 -11.69
N GLU A 251 20.57 21.40 -11.85
CA GLU A 251 21.22 22.56 -12.48
C GLU A 251 21.76 23.59 -11.48
N MET A 252 20.94 23.92 -10.49
CA MET A 252 21.27 24.96 -9.52
C MET A 252 20.59 24.67 -8.18
N VAL A 253 21.31 24.91 -7.10
CA VAL A 253 20.76 24.92 -5.74
C VAL A 253 20.59 26.39 -5.35
N SER A 254 19.46 26.74 -4.72
CA SER A 254 19.25 28.08 -4.16
C SER A 254 20.41 28.48 -3.24
N PRO A 255 20.77 29.78 -3.12
CA PRO A 255 21.77 30.24 -2.16
C PRO A 255 21.49 29.81 -0.70
N SER A 256 20.21 29.59 -0.36
CA SER A 256 19.76 29.09 0.94
C SER A 256 19.83 27.56 1.10
N GLY A 257 20.21 26.81 0.05
CA GLY A 257 20.24 25.34 0.06
C GLY A 257 18.94 24.65 -0.35
N ASP A 258 17.82 25.39 -0.43
CA ASP A 258 16.48 24.91 -0.83
C ASP A 258 15.69 26.08 -1.46
N PRO A 259 14.96 25.89 -2.60
CA PRO A 259 14.83 24.69 -3.42
C PRO A 259 16.00 24.44 -4.38
N THR A 260 16.07 23.23 -4.92
CA THR A 260 16.96 22.85 -6.02
C THR A 260 16.20 22.93 -7.34
N ALA A 261 16.78 23.55 -8.36
CA ALA A 261 16.22 23.59 -9.71
C ALA A 261 16.78 22.44 -10.56
N TYR A 262 15.85 21.67 -11.09
CA TYR A 262 16.10 20.50 -11.91
C TYR A 262 15.66 20.78 -13.35
N ARG A 263 16.50 20.41 -14.32
CA ARG A 263 16.13 20.44 -15.73
C ARG A 263 15.38 19.17 -16.09
N VAL A 264 14.13 19.32 -16.53
CA VAL A 264 13.22 18.24 -16.91
C VAL A 264 12.62 18.57 -18.27
N ARG A 265 12.88 17.76 -19.30
CA ARG A 265 12.36 17.98 -20.67
C ARG A 265 12.56 19.41 -21.20
N GLY A 266 13.70 20.02 -20.88
CA GLY A 266 14.06 21.38 -21.32
C GLY A 266 13.52 22.51 -20.43
N ALA A 267 12.58 22.24 -19.51
CA ALA A 267 12.11 23.19 -18.51
C ALA A 267 12.96 23.13 -17.24
N LEU A 268 13.07 24.27 -16.53
CA LEU A 268 13.69 24.35 -15.21
C LEU A 268 12.61 24.33 -14.13
N ILE A 269 12.71 23.37 -13.22
CA ILE A 269 11.69 23.08 -12.21
C ILE A 269 12.33 23.15 -10.83
N GLY A 270 11.91 24.13 -10.03
CA GLY A 270 12.31 24.21 -8.63
C GLY A 270 11.51 23.23 -7.78
N LEU A 271 12.19 22.29 -7.14
CA LEU A 271 11.60 21.37 -6.16
C LEU A 271 12.23 21.61 -4.80
N ARG A 272 11.37 21.66 -3.77
CA ARG A 272 11.85 21.66 -2.39
C ARG A 272 12.50 20.33 -2.05
N LYS A 273 13.40 20.32 -1.07
CA LYS A 273 14.07 19.11 -0.59
C LYS A 273 13.09 18.01 -0.20
N GLU A 274 12.00 18.36 0.50
CA GLU A 274 10.93 17.42 0.87
C GLU A 274 10.27 16.75 -0.34
N GLN A 275 10.12 17.48 -1.46
CA GLN A 275 9.51 16.97 -2.69
C GLN A 275 10.50 16.12 -3.48
N ALA A 276 11.76 16.57 -3.57
CA ALA A 276 12.82 15.84 -4.25
C ALA A 276 13.17 14.52 -3.54
N ALA A 277 13.08 14.47 -2.21
CA ALA A 277 13.25 13.24 -1.44
C ALA A 277 12.21 12.15 -1.79
N MET A 278 11.04 12.55 -2.30
CA MET A 278 9.96 11.65 -2.71
C MET A 278 10.09 11.15 -4.15
N ILE A 279 11.12 11.58 -4.90
CA ILE A 279 11.36 11.15 -6.29
C ILE A 279 12.59 10.26 -6.30
N GLN A 280 12.42 9.02 -6.75
CA GLN A 280 13.51 8.06 -6.87
C GLN A 280 14.14 8.15 -8.25
N ILE A 281 15.46 8.04 -8.27
CA ILE A 281 16.28 8.19 -9.46
C ILE A 281 17.32 7.07 -9.58
N ARG A 282 17.76 6.84 -10.81
CA ARG A 282 18.93 6.03 -11.15
C ARG A 282 20.00 6.95 -11.72
N PRO A 283 21.14 7.17 -11.04
CA PRO A 283 22.21 8.01 -11.54
C PRO A 283 22.70 7.55 -12.91
N GLN A 284 22.95 8.49 -13.81
CA GLN A 284 23.49 8.17 -15.13
C GLN A 284 25.02 8.06 -15.01
N GLY A 285 25.51 6.89 -14.59
CA GLY A 285 26.94 6.67 -14.31
C GLY A 285 27.38 5.28 -13.82
N GLU A 286 26.46 4.39 -13.42
CA GLU A 286 26.80 3.00 -13.09
C GLU A 286 26.34 2.04 -14.21
N PRO A 287 27.24 1.24 -14.81
CA PRO A 287 26.85 0.19 -15.73
C PRO A 287 26.22 -0.99 -14.97
N TYR A 288 25.04 -1.38 -15.41
CA TYR A 288 24.39 -2.65 -15.10
C TYR A 288 25.32 -3.80 -15.52
N GLN A 289 25.82 -4.58 -14.57
CA GLN A 289 26.40 -5.91 -14.83
C GLN A 289 25.41 -6.96 -14.33
N ASP A 290 24.56 -7.41 -15.25
CA ASP A 290 23.87 -8.69 -15.12
C ASP A 290 23.83 -9.32 -16.53
N GLU A 291 24.91 -10.00 -16.89
CA GLU A 291 24.85 -11.12 -17.83
C GLU A 291 25.39 -12.34 -17.08
N PRO A 292 24.62 -13.44 -16.94
CA PRO A 292 25.21 -14.69 -16.50
C PRO A 292 26.22 -15.13 -17.57
N GLN A 293 27.50 -15.18 -17.17
CA GLN A 293 28.57 -15.74 -17.98
C GLN A 293 28.20 -17.17 -18.35
N GLN A 294 27.97 -17.38 -19.63
CA GLN A 294 27.93 -18.69 -20.24
C GLN A 294 29.37 -19.22 -20.21
N ASP A 295 29.63 -20.19 -19.32
CA ASP A 295 30.90 -20.90 -19.22
C ASP A 295 31.19 -21.64 -20.53
N ASP A 296 31.87 -20.96 -21.45
CA ASP A 296 32.60 -21.57 -22.56
C ASP A 296 34.08 -21.65 -22.18
N ASN A 297 34.46 -22.73 -21.51
CA ASN A 297 35.76 -23.37 -21.74
C ASN A 297 35.86 -24.74 -21.07
N ASP A 298 35.72 -25.79 -21.87
CA ASP A 298 36.66 -26.91 -21.78
C ASP A 298 36.86 -27.49 -23.19
N ALA A 299 37.87 -26.95 -23.87
CA ALA A 299 38.45 -27.57 -25.05
C ALA A 299 39.54 -28.56 -24.59
N ALA A 300 39.25 -29.86 -24.74
CA ALA A 300 40.29 -30.88 -24.82
C ALA A 300 39.88 -31.96 -25.85
N THR A 301 40.31 -31.73 -27.08
CA THR A 301 41.01 -32.68 -27.97
C THR A 301 40.76 -34.18 -27.73
N PHE A 302 40.18 -34.91 -28.69
CA PHE A 302 40.71 -36.20 -29.19
C PHE A 302 39.95 -36.69 -30.45
N VAL A 303 40.62 -36.53 -31.60
CA VAL A 303 40.81 -37.43 -32.76
C VAL A 303 39.66 -38.31 -33.30
N HIS A 304 39.42 -38.14 -34.61
CA HIS A 304 38.85 -39.08 -35.60
C HIS A 304 38.87 -40.59 -35.26
N ALA A 305 37.76 -41.30 -35.49
CA ALA A 305 37.67 -42.37 -36.50
C ALA A 305 36.27 -43.05 -36.54
N GLN A 306 35.66 -43.02 -37.73
CA GLN A 306 35.03 -44.11 -38.47
C GLN A 306 34.07 -45.13 -37.81
N ASN A 307 32.93 -45.28 -38.51
CA ASN A 307 32.22 -46.52 -38.87
C ASN A 307 31.56 -47.36 -37.76
N GLY A 308 30.27 -47.64 -37.90
CA GLY A 308 29.62 -48.68 -37.12
C GLY A 308 28.10 -48.67 -37.18
N GLU A 309 27.59 -49.29 -38.24
CA GLU A 309 26.20 -49.58 -38.52
C GLU A 309 25.62 -50.66 -37.54
N VAL A 310 24.29 -50.78 -37.56
CA VAL A 310 23.42 -51.95 -37.22
C VAL A 310 22.95 -52.22 -35.76
N SER A 311 21.61 -52.33 -35.68
CA SER A 311 20.80 -53.41 -35.05
C SER A 311 20.41 -53.41 -33.57
N ALA A 312 19.10 -53.20 -33.39
CA ALA A 312 18.13 -54.18 -32.86
C ALA A 312 18.17 -54.68 -31.40
N ALA A 313 16.95 -54.65 -30.83
CA ALA A 313 16.30 -55.59 -29.90
C ALA A 313 15.99 -54.98 -28.52
N LYS A 314 14.73 -54.64 -28.17
CA LYS A 314 13.54 -55.48 -27.91
C LYS A 314 13.61 -56.23 -26.55
N LYS A 315 12.55 -56.04 -25.77
CA LYS A 315 12.12 -56.70 -24.51
C LYS A 315 12.80 -56.20 -23.23
N GLY A 316 12.09 -55.97 -22.12
CA GLY A 316 10.69 -56.24 -21.81
C GLY A 316 10.40 -55.99 -20.31
N GLU A 317 9.11 -56.09 -19.98
CA GLU A 317 8.52 -56.42 -18.67
C GLU A 317 8.63 -55.36 -17.55
N LEU A 318 7.52 -54.70 -17.19
CA LEU A 318 6.43 -55.15 -16.29
C LEU A 318 6.83 -55.10 -14.81
N ALA A 319 6.45 -54.02 -14.12
CA ALA A 319 5.53 -54.00 -12.98
C ALA A 319 5.24 -52.55 -12.59
#